data_AF-A0A2V6BZI4-F1
#
_entry.id   AF-A0A2V6BZI4-F1
#
_cell.length_a   1.000
_cell.length_b   1.000
_cell.length_c   1.000
_cell.angle_alpha   90.00
_cell.angle_beta   90.00
_cell.angle_gamma   90.00
#
_symmetry.space_group_name_H-M   'P 1'
#
loop_
_entity.id
_entity.type
_entity.pdbx_description
1 polymer ?
#
loop_
_entity_poly.entity_id
_entity_poly.type
_entity_poly.pdbx_seq_one_letter_code
_entity_poly.pdbx_strand_id
1 'polypeptide(L)' 'MNTSLSNIKAVAKRELIGYFSSPVAYVFLVIFLLLGGFFTFMVGRAPFFELGQASLASFFIWQPWLFLFLV' A
#
# COMPACT_ATOMS: atom_id res chain seq x y z
N MET A 1 -12.82 33.80 0.51
CA MET A 1 -13.32 32.41 0.62
C MET A 1 -12.21 31.37 0.41
N ASN A 2 -10.94 31.67 0.75
CA ASN A 2 -9.79 30.77 0.47
C ASN A 2 -9.12 30.22 1.74
N THR A 3 -9.57 30.66 2.92
CA THR A 3 -8.98 30.32 4.23
C THR A 3 -9.20 28.86 4.62
N SER A 4 -10.38 28.29 4.33
CA SER A 4 -10.64 26.88 4.61
C SER A 4 -9.74 25.98 3.77
N LEU A 5 -9.53 26.30 2.50
CA LEU A 5 -8.66 25.53 1.61
C LEU A 5 -7.18 25.63 2.02
N SER A 6 -6.72 26.82 2.44
CA SER A 6 -5.36 26.98 2.95
C SER A 6 -5.13 26.21 4.26
N ASN A 7 -6.14 26.19 5.14
CA ASN A 7 -6.06 25.47 6.40
C ASN A 7 -6.03 23.95 6.19
N ILE A 8 -6.89 23.42 5.31
CA ILE A 8 -6.88 22.00 4.94
C ILE A 8 -5.52 21.61 4.36
N LYS A 9 -4.98 22.43 3.44
CA LYS A 9 -3.65 22.19 2.84
C LYS A 9 -2.52 22.23 3.88
N ALA A 10 -2.58 23.15 4.83
CA ALA A 10 -1.58 23.25 5.90
C ALA A 10 -1.59 22.02 6.81
N VAL A 11 -2.78 21.57 7.23
CA VAL A 11 -2.93 20.35 8.04
C VAL A 11 -2.50 19.12 7.25
N ALA A 12 -2.99 18.93 6.02
CA ALA A 12 -2.62 17.79 5.19
C ALA A 12 -1.11 17.68 4.96
N LYS A 13 -0.42 18.81 4.70
CA LYS A 13 1.04 18.84 4.55
C LYS A 13 1.75 18.44 5.85
N ARG A 14 1.28 18.93 7.00
CA ARG A 14 1.87 18.61 8.30
C ARG A 14 1.75 17.12 8.61
N GLU A 15 0.57 16.55 8.43
CA GLU A 15 0.32 15.13 8.71
C GLU A 15 1.10 14.23 7.74
N LEU A 16 1.10 14.54 6.43
CA LEU A 16 1.88 13.79 5.44
C LEU A 16 3.37 13.75 5.79
N ILE A 17 3.98 14.89 6.11
CA ILE A 17 5.40 14.94 6.50
C ILE A 17 5.61 14.18 7.83
N GLY A 18 4.64 14.27 8.76
CA GLY A 18 4.67 13.53 10.02
C GLY A 18 4.75 12.02 9.83
N TYR A 19 3.93 11.43 8.95
CA TYR A 19 3.94 9.99 8.66
C TYR A 19 5.29 9.50 8.11
N PHE A 20 5.92 10.31 7.26
CA PHE A 20 7.18 9.99 6.60
C PHE A 20 8.42 10.48 7.37
N SER A 21 8.25 10.99 8.58
CA SER A 21 9.37 11.43 9.43
C SER A 21 10.13 10.27 10.07
N SER A 22 9.45 9.12 10.26
CA SER A 22 10.05 7.91 10.80
C SER A 22 10.70 7.09 9.68
N PRO A 23 12.02 6.79 9.75
CA PRO A 23 12.68 5.89 8.80
C PRO A 23 12.01 4.51 8.70
N VAL A 24 11.38 4.06 9.80
CA VAL A 24 10.67 2.78 9.89
C VAL A 24 9.49 2.74 8.91
N ALA A 25 8.78 3.84 8.70
CA ALA A 25 7.65 3.89 7.77
C ALA A 25 8.06 3.52 6.33
N TYR A 26 9.26 3.95 5.89
CA TYR A 26 9.79 3.58 4.57
C TYR A 26 10.15 2.11 4.49
N VAL A 27 10.70 1.52 5.55
CA VAL A 27 11.02 0.10 5.60
C VAL A 27 9.74 -0.73 5.44
N PHE A 28 8.70 -0.42 6.21
CA PHE A 28 7.40 -1.08 6.07
C PHE A 28 6.81 -0.92 4.67
N LEU A 29 6.89 0.29 4.09
CA LEU A 29 6.38 0.56 2.74
C LEU A 29 7.11 -0.29 1.68
N VAL A 30 8.45 -0.34 1.73
CA VAL A 30 9.25 -1.14 0.79
C VAL A 30 8.94 -2.63 0.93
N ILE A 31 8.90 -3.17 2.15
CA ILE A 31 8.60 -4.59 2.38
C ILE A 31 7.16 -4.90 1.95
N PHE A 32 6.19 -4.04 2.27
CA PHE A 32 4.80 -4.20 1.85
C PHE A 32 4.68 -4.28 0.32
N LEU A 33 5.37 -3.39 -0.41
CA LEU A 33 5.36 -3.40 -1.87
C LEU A 33 6.03 -4.65 -2.44
N LEU A 34 7.18 -5.05 -1.92
CA LEU A 34 7.91 -6.24 -2.39
C LEU A 34 7.10 -7.51 -2.15
N LEU A 35 6.55 -7.69 -0.94
CA LEU A 35 5.73 -8.84 -0.61
C LEU A 35 4.39 -8.83 -1.36
N GLY A 36 3.75 -7.67 -1.48
CA GLY A 36 2.52 -7.50 -2.26
C GLY A 36 2.69 -7.91 -3.73
N GLY A 37 3.77 -7.47 -4.36
CA GLY A 37 4.11 -7.91 -5.72
C GLY A 37 4.45 -9.41 -5.78
N PHE A 38 5.29 -9.88 -4.87
CA PHE A 38 5.71 -11.29 -4.83
C PHE A 38 4.53 -12.25 -4.65
N PHE A 39 3.64 -12.00 -3.70
CA PHE A 39 2.47 -12.84 -3.48
C PHE A 39 1.47 -12.80 -4.65
N THR A 40 1.34 -11.65 -5.31
CA THR A 40 0.42 -11.49 -6.44
C THR A 40 0.93 -12.18 -7.71
N PHE A 41 2.22 -12.06 -8.00
CA PHE A 41 2.80 -12.53 -9.26
C PHE A 41 3.44 -13.91 -9.19
N MET A 42 3.97 -14.33 -8.03
CA MET A 42 4.76 -15.56 -7.90
C MET A 42 4.12 -16.67 -7.04
N VAL A 43 3.29 -16.33 -6.03
CA VAL A 43 2.84 -17.31 -4.99
C VAL A 43 1.32 -17.59 -5.02
N GLY A 44 0.55 -16.92 -5.88
CA GLY A 44 -0.89 -17.15 -6.01
C GLY A 44 -1.27 -18.59 -6.40
N ARG A 45 -2.47 -19.04 -6.01
CA ARG A 45 -3.05 -20.35 -6.36
C ARG A 45 -3.04 -20.64 -7.87
N ALA A 46 -3.16 -19.58 -8.66
CA ALA A 46 -2.72 -19.49 -10.04
C ALA A 46 -2.00 -18.14 -10.15
N PRO A 47 -0.75 -18.09 -10.66
CA PRO A 47 -0.05 -16.85 -10.92
C PRO A 47 -0.94 -15.90 -11.71
N PHE A 48 -0.94 -14.60 -11.37
CA PHE A 48 -1.78 -13.58 -12.00
C PHE A 48 -1.74 -13.65 -13.55
N PHE A 49 -0.59 -14.01 -14.12
CA PHE A 49 -0.39 -14.14 -15.56
C PHE A 49 -0.90 -15.45 -16.16
N GLU A 50 -0.95 -16.55 -15.39
CA GLU A 50 -1.42 -17.86 -15.87
C GLU A 50 -2.96 -17.94 -15.94
N LEU A 51 -3.66 -17.09 -15.18
CA LEU A 51 -5.12 -17.01 -15.21
C LEU A 51 -5.66 -16.46 -16.53
N GLY A 52 -4.87 -15.72 -17.31
CA GLY A 52 -5.31 -15.11 -18.58
C GLY A 52 -6.50 -14.14 -18.45
N GLN A 53 -6.79 -13.68 -17.24
CA GLN A 53 -7.93 -12.82 -16.90
C GLN A 53 -7.46 -11.51 -16.26
N ALA A 54 -8.12 -10.40 -16.58
CA ALA A 54 -7.87 -9.10 -15.96
C ALA A 54 -8.50 -9.00 -14.56
N SER A 55 -8.30 -10.02 -13.71
CA SER A 55 -8.83 -10.05 -12.34
C SER A 55 -7.70 -9.91 -11.33
N LEU A 56 -7.90 -9.04 -10.33
CA LEU A 56 -6.97 -8.85 -9.20
C LEU A 56 -7.29 -9.78 -8.02
N ALA A 57 -8.00 -10.88 -8.25
CA ALA A 57 -8.42 -11.80 -7.19
C ALA A 57 -7.24 -12.32 -6.36
N SER A 58 -6.13 -12.67 -7.02
CA SER A 58 -4.90 -13.11 -6.35
C SER A 58 -4.31 -12.03 -5.43
N PHE A 59 -4.40 -10.74 -5.79
CA PHE A 59 -3.94 -9.63 -4.94
C PHE A 59 -4.82 -9.49 -3.68
N PHE A 60 -6.14 -9.48 -3.85
CA PHE A 60 -7.08 -9.28 -2.74
C PHE A 60 -7.11 -10.42 -1.73
N ILE A 61 -6.73 -11.64 -2.13
CA ILE A 61 -6.61 -12.78 -1.19
C ILE A 61 -5.45 -12.58 -0.22
N TRP A 62 -4.33 -12.03 -0.69
CA TRP A 62 -3.11 -11.85 0.12
C TRP A 62 -3.08 -10.52 0.88
N GLN A 63 -3.85 -9.53 0.42
CA GLN A 63 -3.89 -8.21 1.01
C GLN A 63 -4.28 -8.19 2.51
N PRO A 64 -5.28 -8.94 3.01
CA PRO A 64 -5.59 -9.01 4.43
C PRO A 64 -4.44 -9.55 5.28
N TRP A 65 -3.71 -10.55 4.79
CA TRP A 65 -2.57 -11.14 5.48
C TRP A 65 -1.40 -10.16 5.56
N LEU A 66 -1.12 -9.46 4.46
CA LEU A 66 -0.09 -8.42 4.44
C LEU A 66 -0.39 -7.31 5.44
N PHE A 67 -1.65 -6.86 5.51
CA PHE A 67 -2.04 -5.87 6.52
C PHE A 67 -1.94 -6.42 7.94
N LEU A 68 -2.33 -7.67 8.20
CA LEU A 68 -2.26 -8.26 9.54
C LEU A 68 -0.83 -8.37 10.08
N PHE A 69 0.16 -8.65 9.22
CA PHE A 69 1.56 -8.84 9.64
C PHE A 69 2.41 -7.58 9.56
N LEU A 70 2.10 -6.63 8.67
CA LEU A 70 2.88 -5.40 8.47
C LEU A 70 2.26 -4.14 9.11
N VAL A 71 1.01 -4.18 9.58
CA VAL A 71 0.32 -3.02 10.18
C VAL A 71 -0.27 -3.42 11.52
#